data_AF-A0A6B2C0B1-F1
#
_entry.id   AF-A0A6B2C0B1-F1
#
_cell.length_a   1.000
_cell.length_b   1.000
_cell.length_c   1.000
_cell.angle_alpha   90.00
_cell.angle_beta   90.00
_cell.angle_gamma   90.00
#
_symmetry.space_group_name_H-M   'P 1'
#
loop_
_entity.id
_entity.type
_entity.pdbx_description
1 polymer ?
#
loop_
_entity_poly.entity_id
_entity_poly.type
_entity_poly.pdbx_seq_one_letter_code
_entity_poly.pdbx_strand_id
1 'polypeptide(L)'
;MRCLAIFKNNAYSFVDSQKLKTLLRSNGLQVNDVRVGKYVEVDYISNCFEGEKISHLLKLNKVEECELEKCNHSLEELVKNGRCWEAHELLEDLWQGAIGNEKEDIQKIIKVCVAVVHYQRGNADTAKRILEETLKKGINAELAKRLGIGFLIQKISEDKEITLKNIALAIQDDLA
;
A
#
# COMPACT_ATOMS: atom_id res chain seq x y z
N MET A 1 21.07 -8.03 -0.63
CA MET A 1 20.45 -6.68 -0.67
C MET A 1 18.95 -6.82 -0.48
N ARG A 2 18.30 -5.81 0.11
CA ARG A 2 16.83 -5.71 0.15
C ARG A 2 16.39 -4.97 -1.11
N CYS A 3 15.56 -5.62 -1.92
CA CYS A 3 15.11 -5.15 -3.21
C CYS A 3 13.60 -4.89 -3.18
N LEU A 4 13.17 -3.93 -3.99
CA LEU A 4 11.77 -3.67 -4.24
C LEU A 4 11.51 -3.74 -5.74
N ALA A 5 10.67 -4.68 -6.14
CA ALA A 5 10.20 -4.81 -7.50
C ALA A 5 8.73 -4.37 -7.60
N ILE A 6 8.44 -3.52 -8.59
CA ILE A 6 7.13 -2.92 -8.82
C ILE A 6 6.59 -3.45 -10.14
N PHE A 7 5.37 -3.96 -10.11
CA PHE A 7 4.68 -4.52 -11.28
C PHE A 7 3.37 -3.80 -11.52
N LYS A 8 3.01 -3.59 -12.79
CA LYS A 8 1.72 -3.02 -13.16
C LYS A 8 0.62 -4.02 -12.76
N ASN A 9 -0.30 -3.60 -11.90
CA ASN A 9 -1.39 -4.45 -11.47
C ASN A 9 -2.57 -4.37 -12.44
N ASN A 10 -2.91 -5.48 -13.06
CA ASN A 10 -4.09 -5.65 -13.91
C ASN A 10 -4.88 -6.94 -13.59
N ALA A 11 -4.52 -7.64 -12.52
CA ALA A 11 -5.01 -9.01 -12.26
C ALA A 11 -5.32 -9.31 -10.79
N TYR A 12 -4.81 -8.52 -9.84
CA TYR A 12 -4.87 -8.84 -8.42
C TYR A 12 -5.55 -7.75 -7.61
N SER A 13 -6.13 -8.16 -6.49
CA SER A 13 -6.73 -7.29 -5.49
C SER A 13 -5.96 -7.39 -4.18
N PHE A 14 -6.22 -6.46 -3.26
CA PHE A 14 -5.51 -6.40 -1.98
C PHE A 14 -5.62 -7.70 -1.15
N VAL A 15 -6.72 -8.46 -1.32
CA VAL A 15 -6.90 -9.77 -0.65
C VAL A 15 -5.94 -10.84 -1.15
N ASP A 16 -5.36 -10.68 -2.34
CA ASP A 16 -4.41 -11.63 -2.92
C ASP A 16 -3.00 -11.53 -2.31
N SER A 17 -2.69 -10.46 -1.56
CA SER A 17 -1.35 -10.18 -1.02
C SER A 17 -0.68 -11.40 -0.36
N GLN A 18 -1.36 -12.07 0.59
CA GLN A 18 -0.80 -13.22 1.30
C GLN A 18 -0.62 -14.45 0.40
N LYS A 19 -1.55 -14.65 -0.55
CA LYS A 19 -1.46 -15.74 -1.52
C LYS A 19 -0.26 -15.54 -2.44
N LEU A 20 -0.04 -14.33 -2.96
CA LEU A 20 1.11 -14.02 -3.81
C LEU A 20 2.43 -14.15 -3.03
N LYS A 21 2.47 -13.67 -1.79
CA LYS A 21 3.63 -13.85 -0.91
C LYS A 21 3.97 -15.33 -0.71
N THR A 22 2.96 -16.16 -0.49
CA THR A 22 3.13 -17.62 -0.34
C THR A 22 3.61 -18.27 -1.63
N LEU A 23 3.04 -17.90 -2.77
CA LEU A 23 3.46 -18.37 -4.11
C LEU A 23 4.94 -18.05 -4.40
N LEU A 24 5.37 -16.82 -4.15
CA LEU A 24 6.75 -16.43 -4.41
C LEU A 24 7.73 -17.18 -3.50
N ARG A 25 7.38 -17.34 -2.22
CA ARG A 25 8.18 -18.10 -1.25
C ARG A 25 8.28 -19.58 -1.61
N SER A 26 7.18 -20.21 -2.06
CA SER A 26 7.21 -21.61 -2.51
C SER A 26 8.05 -21.82 -3.77
N ASN A 27 8.32 -20.76 -4.53
CA ASN A 27 9.23 -20.75 -5.68
C ASN A 27 10.66 -20.28 -5.33
N GLY A 28 11.03 -20.39 -4.05
CA GLY A 28 12.40 -20.20 -3.56
C GLY A 28 12.83 -18.74 -3.40
N LEU A 29 11.91 -17.77 -3.42
CA LEU A 29 12.23 -16.36 -3.18
C LEU A 29 12.13 -16.01 -1.70
N GLN A 30 13.11 -15.27 -1.18
CA GLN A 30 13.06 -14.72 0.18
C GLN A 30 12.26 -13.41 0.21
N VAL A 31 10.93 -13.52 0.21
CA VAL A 31 10.03 -12.36 0.19
C VAL A 31 9.71 -11.87 1.60
N ASN A 32 9.97 -10.59 1.89
CA ASN A 32 9.61 -9.92 3.15
C ASN A 32 8.13 -9.53 3.16
N ASP A 33 7.65 -8.93 2.07
CA ASP A 33 6.31 -8.38 1.96
C ASP A 33 5.81 -8.34 0.51
N VAL A 34 4.49 -8.42 0.34
CA VAL A 34 3.82 -8.20 -0.95
C VAL A 34 2.65 -7.26 -0.71
N ARG A 35 2.62 -6.14 -1.42
CA ARG A 35 1.55 -5.14 -1.30
C ARG A 35 0.84 -5.04 -2.64
N VAL A 36 -0.49 -5.13 -2.61
CA VAL A 36 -1.31 -5.12 -3.82
C VAL A 36 -2.24 -3.91 -3.80
N GLY A 37 -2.04 -3.01 -4.75
CA GLY A 37 -2.80 -1.78 -4.93
C GLY A 37 -2.85 -1.38 -6.40
N LYS A 38 -2.48 -0.14 -6.72
CA LYS A 38 -2.29 0.29 -8.12
C LYS A 38 -1.17 -0.52 -8.80
N TYR A 39 -0.17 -0.90 -8.02
CA TYR A 39 0.91 -1.79 -8.39
C TYR A 39 0.89 -3.03 -7.50
N VAL A 40 1.53 -4.10 -7.95
CA VAL A 40 1.99 -5.16 -7.06
C VAL A 40 3.43 -4.83 -6.70
N GLU A 41 3.68 -4.59 -5.42
CA GLU A 41 5.01 -4.31 -4.89
C GLU A 41 5.51 -5.56 -4.17
N VAL A 42 6.73 -5.99 -4.51
CA VAL A 42 7.38 -7.15 -3.90
C VAL A 42 8.67 -6.68 -3.24
N ASP A 43 8.69 -6.73 -1.91
CA ASP A 43 9.87 -6.49 -1.08
C ASP A 43 10.52 -7.82 -0.75
N TYR A 44 11.76 -8.02 -1.18
CA TYR A 44 12.46 -9.29 -1.08
C TYR A 44 13.95 -9.11 -0.81
N ILE A 45 14.60 -10.17 -0.35
CA ILE A 45 16.05 -10.22 -0.15
C ILE A 45 16.64 -11.12 -1.23
N SER A 46 17.65 -10.63 -1.95
CA SER A 46 18.42 -11.42 -2.90
C SER A 46 19.83 -10.85 -3.09
N ASN A 47 20.71 -11.60 -3.73
CA ASN A 47 22.02 -11.14 -4.20
C ASN A 47 21.98 -10.59 -5.64
N CYS A 48 20.85 -10.74 -6.34
CA CYS A 48 20.61 -10.18 -7.66
C CYS A 48 19.15 -9.69 -7.79
N PHE A 49 18.84 -9.03 -8.90
CA PHE A 49 17.48 -8.62 -9.22
C PHE A 49 16.67 -9.80 -9.78
N GLU A 50 15.57 -10.13 -9.12
CA GLU A 50 14.69 -11.27 -9.41
C GLU A 50 13.41 -10.86 -10.18
N GLY A 51 13.31 -9.59 -10.59
CA GLY A 51 12.09 -9.02 -11.15
C GLY A 51 11.57 -9.74 -12.39
N GLU A 52 12.45 -10.29 -13.24
CA GLU A 52 12.01 -11.10 -14.40
C GLU A 52 11.39 -12.43 -13.96
N LYS A 53 11.99 -13.11 -12.99
CA LYS A 53 11.44 -14.35 -12.42
C LYS A 53 10.08 -14.07 -11.76
N ILE A 54 9.99 -13.02 -10.97
CA ILE A 54 8.75 -12.60 -10.31
C ILE A 54 7.69 -12.22 -11.35
N SER A 55 8.06 -11.48 -12.40
CA SER A 55 7.18 -11.12 -13.52
C SER A 55 6.55 -12.36 -14.16
N HIS A 56 7.35 -13.40 -14.45
CA HIS A 56 6.86 -14.65 -15.02
C HIS A 56 5.92 -15.40 -14.06
N LEU A 57 6.27 -15.49 -12.77
CA LEU A 57 5.46 -16.18 -11.77
C LEU A 57 4.10 -15.50 -11.55
N LEU A 58 4.08 -14.16 -11.52
CA LEU A 58 2.87 -13.38 -11.29
C LEU A 58 2.12 -13.06 -12.59
N LYS A 59 2.72 -13.31 -13.76
CA LYS A 59 2.18 -12.91 -15.08
C LYS A 59 1.89 -11.42 -15.16
N LEU A 60 2.77 -10.60 -14.59
CA LEU A 60 2.64 -9.14 -14.57
C LEU A 60 3.84 -8.49 -15.26
N ASN A 61 3.61 -7.32 -15.83
CA ASN A 61 4.68 -6.53 -16.44
C ASN A 61 5.46 -5.77 -15.36
N LYS A 62 6.79 -5.95 -15.34
CA LYS A 62 7.68 -5.17 -14.48
C LYS A 62 7.68 -3.71 -14.90
N VAL A 63 7.60 -2.83 -13.91
CA VAL A 63 7.65 -1.37 -14.09
C VAL A 63 9.01 -0.85 -13.63
N GLU A 64 9.43 -1.27 -12.44
CA GLU A 64 10.63 -0.78 -11.78
C GLU A 64 11.20 -1.87 -10.88
N GLU A 65 12.51 -1.83 -10.66
CA GLU A 65 13.19 -2.66 -9.69
C GLU A 65 14.42 -1.92 -9.18
N CYS A 66 14.53 -1.75 -7.87
CA CYS A 66 15.63 -1.05 -7.21
C CYS A 66 16.07 -1.79 -5.94
N GLU A 67 17.31 -1.53 -5.53
CA GLU A 67 17.69 -1.70 -4.12
C GLU A 67 16.90 -0.68 -3.31
N LEU A 68 16.29 -1.13 -2.23
CA LEU A 68 15.31 -0.34 -1.48
C LEU A 68 15.88 0.99 -0.96
N GLU A 69 17.13 0.95 -0.51
CA GLU A 69 17.87 2.11 -0.01
C GLU A 69 18.25 3.12 -1.11
N LYS A 70 18.13 2.73 -2.38
CA LYS A 70 18.50 3.55 -3.55
C LYS A 70 17.29 4.03 -4.34
N CYS A 71 16.07 3.66 -3.95
CA CYS A 71 14.86 4.14 -4.61
C CYS A 71 14.71 5.65 -4.31
N ASN A 72 14.65 6.49 -5.35
CA ASN A 72 14.66 7.94 -5.21
C ASN A 72 13.44 8.54 -5.91
N HIS A 73 12.37 8.76 -5.14
CA HIS A 73 11.11 9.34 -5.60
C HIS A 73 10.69 10.46 -4.65
N SER A 74 10.01 11.48 -5.16
CA SER A 74 9.43 12.51 -4.31
C SER A 74 8.24 11.97 -3.51
N LEU A 75 7.96 12.57 -2.34
CA LEU A 75 6.80 12.21 -1.53
C LEU A 75 5.49 12.31 -2.32
N GLU A 76 5.33 13.37 -3.11
CA GLU A 76 4.16 13.61 -3.95
C GLU A 76 3.96 12.49 -4.99
N GLU A 77 5.03 12.02 -5.62
CA GLU A 77 4.99 10.92 -6.59
C GLU A 77 4.62 9.61 -5.90
N LEU A 78 5.20 9.32 -4.74
CA LEU A 78 4.92 8.10 -3.98
C LEU A 78 3.44 8.05 -3.57
N VAL A 79 2.92 9.12 -2.96
CA VAL A 79 1.53 9.19 -2.49
C VAL A 79 0.54 9.09 -3.66
N LYS A 80 0.75 9.84 -4.75
CA LYS A 80 -0.12 9.80 -5.94
C LYS A 80 -0.14 8.41 -6.61
N ASN A 81 0.95 7.67 -6.50
CA ASN A 81 1.03 6.31 -7.03
C ASN A 81 0.59 5.23 -6.05
N GLY A 82 0.21 5.61 -4.82
CA GLY A 82 -0.17 4.68 -3.76
C GLY A 82 1.01 3.87 -3.23
N ARG A 83 2.26 4.29 -3.48
CA ARG A 83 3.49 3.71 -2.92
C ARG A 83 3.67 4.17 -1.47
N CYS A 84 2.66 3.87 -0.65
CA CYS A 84 2.54 4.39 0.72
C CYS A 84 3.56 3.78 1.68
N TRP A 85 4.13 2.61 1.34
CA TRP A 85 5.21 2.02 2.11
C TRP A 85 6.46 2.92 2.08
N GLU A 86 6.98 3.22 0.89
CA GLU A 86 8.10 4.17 0.73
C GLU A 86 7.75 5.57 1.22
N ALA A 87 6.52 6.03 0.97
CA ALA A 87 6.09 7.36 1.44
C ALA A 87 6.16 7.46 2.97
N HIS A 88 5.75 6.44 3.72
CA HIS A 88 5.80 6.51 5.18
C HIS A 88 7.22 6.43 5.72
N GLU A 89 8.14 5.69 5.08
CA GLU A 89 9.56 5.68 5.48
C GLU A 89 10.17 7.08 5.33
N LEU A 90 9.95 7.73 4.19
CA LEU A 90 10.43 9.10 3.95
C LEU A 90 9.81 10.10 4.92
N LEU A 91 8.53 9.95 5.25
CA LEU A 91 7.86 10.79 6.23
C LEU A 91 8.35 10.55 7.66
N GLU A 92 8.72 9.32 8.02
CA GLU A 92 9.28 9.00 9.33
C GLU A 92 10.61 9.70 9.55
N ASP A 93 11.47 9.75 8.53
CA ASP A 93 12.72 10.51 8.58
C ASP A 93 12.46 12.01 8.81
N LEU A 94 11.50 12.61 8.08
CA LEU A 94 11.10 14.01 8.27
C LEU A 94 10.48 14.25 9.66
N TRP A 95 9.68 13.31 10.14
CA TRP A 95 9.03 13.39 11.44
C TRP A 95 10.01 13.42 12.61
N GLN A 96 11.14 12.70 12.50
CA GLN A 96 12.19 12.69 13.53
C GLN A 96 12.74 14.10 13.78
N GLY A 97 12.97 14.87 12.71
CA GLY A 97 13.46 16.25 12.77
C GLY A 97 12.40 17.32 13.08
N ALA A 98 11.12 17.01 12.89
CA ALA A 98 10.03 17.98 13.06
C ALA A 98 9.65 18.23 14.54
N ILE A 99 9.09 19.42 14.80
CA ILE A 99 8.60 19.86 16.12
C ILE A 99 7.20 20.49 16.05
N GLY A 100 6.51 20.57 17.19
CA GLY A 100 5.21 21.24 17.30
C GLY A 100 4.16 20.73 16.30
N ASN A 101 3.40 21.66 15.72
CA ASN A 101 2.29 21.35 14.81
C ASN A 101 2.74 20.59 13.55
N GLU A 102 3.92 20.89 13.02
CA GLU A 102 4.47 20.20 11.86
C GLU A 102 4.67 18.70 12.15
N LYS A 103 5.23 18.39 13.32
CA LYS A 103 5.42 17.00 13.78
C LYS A 103 4.08 16.25 13.86
N GLU A 104 3.04 16.91 14.36
CA GLU A 104 1.70 16.32 14.44
C GLU A 104 1.07 16.10 13.07
N ASP A 105 1.24 17.04 12.14
CA ASP A 105 0.71 16.95 10.78
C ASP A 105 1.40 15.83 9.98
N ILE A 106 2.73 15.73 10.07
CA ILE A 106 3.48 14.61 9.46
C ILE A 106 3.02 13.28 10.06
N GLN A 107 2.87 13.20 11.39
CA GLN A 107 2.41 11.98 12.06
C GLN A 107 1.04 11.51 11.58
N LYS A 108 0.11 12.43 11.30
CA LYS A 108 -1.22 12.10 10.77
C LYS A 108 -1.11 11.53 9.35
N ILE A 109 -0.23 12.08 8.50
CA ILE A 109 -0.02 11.56 7.15
C ILE A 109 0.60 10.18 7.18
N ILE A 110 1.61 9.96 8.03
CA ILE A 110 2.20 8.64 8.25
C ILE A 110 1.10 7.63 8.57
N LYS A 111 0.16 7.98 9.47
CA LYS A 111 -0.95 7.07 9.80
C LYS A 111 -1.87 6.77 8.62
N VAL A 112 -2.12 7.74 7.73
CA VAL A 112 -2.87 7.47 6.51
C VAL A 112 -2.10 6.52 5.58
N CYS A 113 -0.81 6.74 5.38
CA CYS A 113 0.04 5.84 4.59
C CYS A 113 0.08 4.44 5.19
N VAL A 114 0.23 4.31 6.51
CA VAL A 114 0.17 3.03 7.24
C VAL A 114 -1.17 2.33 7.05
N ALA A 115 -2.29 3.07 7.11
CA ALA A 115 -3.61 2.51 6.81
C ALA A 115 -3.67 1.92 5.40
N VAL A 116 -3.14 2.63 4.39
CA VAL A 116 -3.06 2.13 3.01
C VAL A 116 -2.17 0.90 2.90
N VAL A 117 -1.03 0.85 3.59
CA VAL A 117 -0.15 -0.33 3.60
C VAL A 117 -0.87 -1.54 4.21
N HIS A 118 -1.61 -1.36 5.30
CA HIS A 118 -2.43 -2.42 5.87
C HIS A 118 -3.48 -2.91 4.88
N TYR A 119 -4.16 -1.97 4.20
CA TYR A 119 -5.15 -2.30 3.19
C TYR A 119 -4.52 -3.13 2.07
N GLN A 120 -3.40 -2.68 1.49
CA GLN A 120 -2.65 -3.38 0.43
C GLN A 120 -2.13 -4.77 0.82
N ARG A 121 -2.01 -5.05 2.13
CA ARG A 121 -1.62 -6.36 2.68
C ARG A 121 -2.79 -7.33 2.89
N GLY A 122 -4.01 -6.92 2.56
CA GLY A 122 -5.22 -7.69 2.87
C GLY A 122 -5.86 -7.35 4.22
N ASN A 123 -5.28 -6.44 5.02
CA ASN A 123 -5.70 -6.16 6.39
C ASN A 123 -6.71 -5.00 6.45
N ALA A 124 -7.82 -5.12 5.71
CA ALA A 124 -8.77 -4.04 5.50
C ALA A 124 -9.40 -3.49 6.80
N ASP A 125 -9.74 -4.33 7.77
CA ASP A 125 -10.34 -3.87 9.03
C ASP A 125 -9.36 -3.05 9.87
N THR A 126 -8.09 -3.46 9.90
CA THR A 126 -7.04 -2.69 10.57
C THR A 126 -6.81 -1.36 9.87
N ALA A 127 -6.78 -1.35 8.53
CA ALA A 127 -6.66 -0.13 7.75
C ALA A 127 -7.79 0.85 8.05
N LYS A 128 -9.05 0.38 8.05
CA LYS A 128 -10.23 1.19 8.37
C LYS A 128 -10.14 1.78 9.77
N ARG A 129 -9.80 0.98 10.78
CA ARG A 129 -9.66 1.46 12.15
C ARG A 129 -8.61 2.57 12.28
N ILE A 130 -7.42 2.36 11.72
CA ILE A 130 -6.35 3.38 11.74
C ILE A 130 -6.79 4.67 11.05
N LEU A 131 -7.46 4.53 9.90
CA LEU A 131 -7.94 5.67 9.14
C LEU A 131 -9.03 6.45 9.89
N GLU A 132 -10.04 5.76 10.45
CA GLU A 132 -11.10 6.37 11.24
C GLU A 132 -10.55 7.11 12.47
N GLU A 133 -9.63 6.49 13.21
CA GLU A 133 -8.96 7.13 14.36
C GLU A 133 -8.17 8.37 13.96
N THR A 134 -7.55 8.35 12.77
CA THR A 134 -6.77 9.48 12.26
C THR A 134 -7.68 10.62 11.80
N LEU A 135 -8.76 10.32 11.08
CA LEU A 135 -9.72 11.31 10.59
C LEU A 135 -10.47 12.00 11.74
N LYS A 136 -10.79 11.28 12.83
CA LYS A 136 -11.38 11.87 14.04
C LYS A 136 -10.53 12.98 14.66
N LYS A 137 -9.21 12.93 14.46
CA LYS A 137 -8.26 13.94 14.98
C LYS A 137 -8.07 15.12 14.02
N GLY A 138 -8.69 15.07 12.84
CA GLY A 138 -8.52 16.04 11.77
C GLY A 138 -7.19 15.89 11.03
N ILE A 139 -7.23 16.12 9.73
CA ILE A 139 -6.05 16.20 8.86
C ILE A 139 -5.99 17.61 8.28
N ASN A 140 -4.80 18.17 8.18
CA ASN A 140 -4.58 19.45 7.52
C ASN A 140 -5.04 19.38 6.05
N ALA A 141 -6.08 20.14 5.71
CA ALA A 141 -6.75 20.06 4.41
C ALA A 141 -5.87 20.53 3.25
N GLU A 142 -5.03 21.55 3.46
CA GLU A 142 -4.12 22.05 2.44
C GLU A 142 -3.06 20.99 2.10
N LEU A 143 -2.48 20.40 3.14
CA LEU A 143 -1.47 19.35 3.00
C LEU A 143 -2.07 18.07 2.38
N ALA A 144 -3.27 17.69 2.80
CA ALA A 144 -4.00 16.56 2.21
C ALA A 144 -4.29 16.77 0.71
N LYS A 145 -4.68 18.00 0.32
CA LYS A 145 -4.89 18.36 -1.09
C LYS A 145 -3.60 18.33 -1.88
N ARG A 146 -2.52 18.92 -1.36
CA ARG A 146 -1.21 18.99 -2.03
C ARG A 146 -0.66 17.60 -2.35
N LEU A 147 -0.72 16.70 -1.36
CA LEU A 147 -0.20 15.34 -1.50
C LEU A 147 -1.16 14.39 -2.23
N GLY A 148 -2.42 14.77 -2.44
CA GLY A 148 -3.43 13.91 -3.05
C GLY A 148 -3.95 12.81 -2.12
N ILE A 149 -3.90 13.03 -0.80
CA ILE A 149 -4.31 12.05 0.22
C ILE A 149 -5.80 11.70 0.11
N GLY A 150 -6.64 12.64 -0.37
CA GLY A 150 -8.08 12.40 -0.52
C GLY A 150 -8.41 11.14 -1.34
N PHE A 151 -7.63 10.86 -2.39
CA PHE A 151 -7.81 9.66 -3.22
C PHE A 151 -7.56 8.36 -2.45
N LEU A 152 -6.57 8.36 -1.55
CA LEU A 152 -6.23 7.20 -0.72
C LEU A 152 -7.32 6.92 0.32
N ILE A 153 -7.87 7.97 0.92
CA ILE A 153 -8.97 7.88 1.90
C ILE A 153 -10.22 7.29 1.23
N GLN A 154 -10.58 7.82 0.06
CA GLN A 154 -11.74 7.36 -0.70
C GLN A 154 -11.64 5.86 -1.02
N LYS A 155 -10.47 5.41 -1.47
CA LYS A 155 -10.23 4.00 -1.81
C LYS A 155 -10.48 3.02 -0.66
N ILE A 156 -10.09 3.38 0.57
CA ILE A 156 -10.36 2.54 1.75
C ILE A 156 -11.82 2.63 2.19
N SER A 157 -12.47 3.77 1.97
CA SER A 157 -13.83 4.06 2.43
C SER A 157 -14.92 3.41 1.55
N GLU A 158 -14.74 3.42 0.22
CA GLU A 158 -15.70 2.87 -0.76
C GLU A 158 -15.89 1.35 -0.64
N ASP A 159 -14.86 0.65 -0.17
CA ASP A 159 -14.90 -0.80 0.04
C ASP A 159 -15.93 -1.24 1.08
N LYS A 160 -16.37 -0.36 1.99
CA LYS A 160 -17.45 -0.68 2.93
C LYS A 160 -18.80 -0.78 2.20
N GLU A 161 -19.09 0.12 1.27
CA GLU A 161 -20.32 0.06 0.48
C GLU A 161 -20.30 -1.09 -0.53
N ILE A 162 -19.17 -1.35 -1.17
CA ILE A 162 -19.04 -2.45 -2.15
C ILE A 162 -19.13 -3.80 -1.44
N THR A 163 -18.45 -3.98 -0.30
CA THR A 163 -18.52 -5.22 0.49
C THR A 163 -19.92 -5.43 1.07
N LEU A 164 -20.56 -4.38 1.60
CA LEU A 164 -21.95 -4.47 2.11
C LEU A 164 -22.96 -4.73 0.99
N LYS A 165 -22.81 -4.12 -0.19
CA LYS A 165 -23.65 -4.42 -1.37
C LYS A 165 -23.47 -5.85 -1.84
N ASN A 166 -22.23 -6.34 -1.91
CA ASN A 166 -21.95 -7.71 -2.36
C ASN A 166 -22.46 -8.76 -1.36
N ILE A 167 -22.37 -8.49 -0.06
CA ILE A 167 -22.99 -9.35 0.97
C ILE A 167 -24.52 -9.29 0.87
N ALA A 168 -25.11 -8.10 0.67
CA ALA A 168 -26.56 -7.97 0.52
C ALA A 168 -27.10 -8.68 -0.73
N LEU A 169 -26.36 -8.64 -1.85
CA LEU A 169 -26.66 -9.38 -3.08
C LEU A 169 -26.51 -10.90 -2.87
N ALA A 170 -25.44 -11.35 -2.22
CA ALA A 170 -25.23 -12.77 -1.93
C ALA A 170 -26.33 -13.38 -1.03
N ILE A 171 -26.85 -12.60 -0.07
CA ILE A 171 -27.97 -13.03 0.78
C ILE A 171 -29.30 -13.09 0.01
N GLN A 172 -29.46 -12.31 -1.07
CA GLN A 172 -30.66 -12.35 -1.92
C GLN A 172 -30.68 -13.57 -2.84
N ASP A 173 -29.52 -14.04 -3.31
CA ASP A 173 -29.42 -15.22 -4.18
C ASP A 173 -29.55 -16.55 -3.41
N ASP A 174 -29.24 -16.59 -2.10
CA ASP A 174 -29.43 -17.77 -1.24
C ASP A 174 -30.89 -17.96 -0.74
N LEU A 175 -31.78 -17.00 -1.01
CA LEU A 175 -33.19 -17.01 -0.59
C LEU A 175 -34.17 -17.17 -1.77
N ALA A 176 -33.67 -17.38 -2.99
CA ALA A 176 -34.44 -17.63 -4.21
C ALA A 176 -34.35 -19.11 -4.65
#